data_AF-A0A534KF34-F1
#
_entry.id   AF-A0A534KF34-F1
#
_cell.length_a   1.000
_cell.length_b   1.000
_cell.length_c   1.000
_cell.angle_alpha   90.00
_cell.angle_beta   90.00
_cell.angle_gamma   90.00
#
_symmetry.space_group_name_H-M   'P 1'
#
loop_
_entity.id
_entity.type
_entity.pdbx_description
1 polymer ?
#
loop_
_entity_poly.entity_id
_entity_poly.type
_entity_poly.pdbx_seq_one_letter_code
_entity_poly.pdbx_strand_id
1 'polypeptide(L)'
;MSARRRLRSDDCLIVAAPRARCDVHEGHPGAGAGEAARAADEAREAGEREGGEGGETPVRRGASAAANATTAAESTAYLLENLARILAVERSKEIGESVDILTSAKKLFVYGVGRSGLAARAFAMRMVQLGIDCYFIGETITPVVSDGDAVLIVSNTGSTMSAIQVANIARRVGAKVISVTGQRTSKLGHASNVVLLIHADEATAQARLAPLGTLFEDATVLLLDGLVAQVMERLGQTEADMRGRHAIMV
;
A
#
# COMPACT_ATOMS: atom_id res chain seq x y z
N MET A 1 -10.72 -38.38 -35.89
CA MET A 1 -11.38 -38.99 -34.71
C MET A 1 -10.44 -38.78 -33.51
N SER A 2 -10.49 -37.63 -32.85
CA SER A 2 -11.36 -37.25 -31.73
C SER A 2 -11.15 -38.06 -30.45
N ALA A 3 -10.48 -37.43 -29.47
CA ALA A 3 -10.77 -37.62 -28.05
C ALA A 3 -10.36 -36.35 -27.27
N ARG A 4 -11.24 -35.35 -27.26
CA ARG A 4 -11.18 -34.22 -26.32
C ARG A 4 -11.59 -34.72 -24.93
N ARG A 5 -10.69 -34.63 -23.95
CA ARG A 5 -11.03 -34.86 -22.54
C ARG A 5 -11.54 -33.54 -21.95
N ARG A 6 -12.85 -33.47 -21.69
CA ARG A 6 -13.51 -32.37 -20.96
C ARG A 6 -13.10 -32.46 -19.49
N LEU A 7 -12.49 -31.41 -18.95
CA LEU A 7 -12.40 -31.21 -17.50
C LEU A 7 -13.72 -30.55 -17.05
N ARG A 8 -14.34 -31.17 -16.03
CA ARG A 8 -15.62 -30.74 -15.45
C ARG A 8 -15.39 -29.55 -14.53
N SER A 9 -16.35 -28.66 -14.56
CA SER A 9 -16.43 -27.38 -13.88
C SER A 9 -17.11 -27.50 -12.52
N ASP A 10 -16.60 -28.34 -11.61
CA ASP A 10 -17.17 -28.50 -10.26
C ASP A 10 -16.07 -28.89 -9.27
N ASP A 11 -15.26 -27.92 -8.84
CA ASP A 11 -14.53 -27.94 -7.56
C ASP A 11 -13.99 -26.52 -7.27
N CYS A 12 -14.91 -25.56 -7.17
CA CYS A 12 -14.64 -24.23 -6.64
C CYS A 12 -15.00 -24.24 -5.15
N LEU A 13 -14.01 -24.52 -4.30
CA LEU A 13 -14.13 -24.41 -2.85
C LEU A 13 -14.17 -22.92 -2.48
N ILE A 14 -15.37 -22.34 -2.47
CA ILE A 14 -15.64 -21.00 -1.95
C ILE A 14 -15.70 -21.08 -0.42
N VAL A 15 -14.76 -20.41 0.24
CA VAL A 15 -14.83 -20.13 1.69
C VAL A 15 -15.92 -19.08 1.91
N ALA A 16 -16.98 -19.46 2.62
CA ALA A 16 -18.12 -18.59 2.93
C ALA A 16 -17.76 -17.55 4.01
N ALA A 17 -18.00 -16.27 3.71
CA ALA A 17 -17.99 -15.18 4.69
C ALA A 17 -19.42 -14.87 5.18
N PRO A 18 -19.61 -14.44 6.45
CA PRO A 18 -20.94 -14.23 7.02
C PRO A 18 -21.57 -12.91 6.55
N ARG A 19 -22.88 -12.97 6.23
CA ARG A 19 -23.71 -11.83 5.83
C ARG A 19 -24.06 -10.96 7.05
N ALA A 20 -23.60 -9.70 7.06
CA ALA A 20 -24.14 -8.67 7.95
C ALA A 20 -25.27 -7.91 7.22
N ARG A 21 -26.46 -7.86 7.84
CA ARG A 21 -27.60 -7.05 7.38
C ARG A 21 -27.33 -5.58 7.72
N CYS A 22 -27.47 -4.71 6.72
CA CYS A 22 -27.63 -3.27 6.92
C CYS A 22 -29.13 -2.98 6.84
N ASP A 23 -29.74 -2.63 7.98
CA ASP A 23 -31.04 -1.97 7.98
C ASP A 23 -30.82 -0.47 7.89
N VAL A 24 -31.39 0.10 6.82
CA VAL A 24 -31.38 1.52 6.49
C VAL A 24 -32.54 2.16 7.23
N HIS A 25 -32.26 3.13 8.11
CA HIS A 25 -33.30 4.03 8.61
C HIS A 25 -32.98 5.48 8.20
N GLU A 26 -33.81 5.99 7.30
CA GLU A 26 -33.88 7.39 6.91
C GLU A 26 -34.44 8.24 8.04
N GLY A 27 -33.81 9.39 8.29
CA GLY A 27 -34.32 10.47 9.13
C GLY A 27 -33.70 11.80 8.70
N HIS A 28 -34.54 12.69 8.19
CA HIS A 28 -34.20 14.02 7.68
C HIS A 28 -34.28 15.11 8.79
N PRO A 29 -33.83 16.36 8.51
CA PRO A 29 -32.94 17.13 9.40
C PRO A 29 -33.66 18.15 10.29
N GLY A 30 -32.95 18.61 11.33
CA GLY A 30 -33.36 19.75 12.14
C GLY A 30 -32.20 20.42 12.88
N ALA A 31 -31.90 21.67 12.47
CA ALA A 31 -31.43 22.81 13.25
C ALA A 31 -30.19 22.70 14.17
N GLY A 32 -29.26 23.64 14.00
CA GLY A 32 -28.31 24.00 15.08
C GLY A 32 -26.97 24.52 14.58
N ALA A 33 -26.96 25.70 13.96
CA ALA A 33 -25.74 26.48 13.81
C ALA A 33 -25.36 27.11 15.16
N GLY A 34 -24.09 27.01 15.54
CA GLY A 34 -23.51 27.78 16.63
C GLY A 34 -22.87 26.90 17.71
N GLU A 35 -21.58 26.63 17.57
CA GLU A 35 -20.56 26.60 18.64
C GLU A 35 -19.27 25.96 18.11
N ALA A 36 -18.58 26.71 17.25
CA ALA A 36 -17.22 26.42 16.83
C ALA A 36 -16.40 27.71 16.93
N ALA A 37 -16.29 28.25 18.15
CA ALA A 37 -15.38 29.35 18.50
C ALA A 37 -15.42 29.55 20.02
N ARG A 38 -14.65 28.74 20.77
CA ARG A 38 -14.21 28.97 22.17
C ARG A 38 -13.47 27.72 22.67
N ALA A 39 -12.26 27.50 22.16
CA ALA A 39 -11.31 26.55 22.74
C ALA A 39 -9.90 26.86 22.19
N ALA A 40 -9.46 28.12 22.35
CA ALA A 40 -8.12 28.54 21.93
C ALA A 40 -7.61 29.76 22.73
N ASP A 41 -8.00 29.90 24.00
CA ASP A 41 -7.56 31.06 24.80
C ASP A 41 -7.54 30.82 26.33
N GLU A 42 -7.01 29.68 26.79
CA GLU A 42 -6.74 29.44 28.22
C GLU A 42 -5.43 28.67 28.45
N ALA A 43 -4.36 29.10 27.78
CA ALA A 43 -3.02 28.58 28.02
C ALA A 43 -1.98 29.70 28.02
N ARG A 44 -2.16 30.69 28.89
CA ARG A 44 -1.15 31.68 29.25
C ARG A 44 -1.58 32.39 30.53
N GLU A 45 -1.14 31.86 31.67
CA GLU A 45 -0.76 32.60 32.89
C GLU A 45 -0.66 31.62 34.06
N ALA A 46 0.58 31.38 34.52
CA ALA A 46 0.97 31.14 35.92
C ALA A 46 2.35 30.47 35.94
N GLY A 47 3.39 31.31 35.94
CA GLY A 47 4.73 30.93 36.38
C GLY A 47 4.97 31.41 37.81
N GLU A 48 5.72 30.60 38.54
CA GLU A 48 6.53 30.90 39.74
C GLU A 48 5.83 30.93 41.11
N ARG A 49 6.08 29.88 41.92
CA ARG A 49 6.75 29.96 43.24
C ARG A 49 7.15 28.57 43.77
N GLU A 50 8.15 28.59 44.64
CA GLU A 50 9.18 27.60 44.96
C GLU A 50 8.78 26.42 45.88
N GLY A 51 9.59 25.35 45.80
CA GLY A 51 10.19 24.67 46.97
C GLY A 51 9.49 23.43 47.53
N GLY A 52 10.15 22.27 47.49
CA GLY A 52 9.76 21.11 48.30
C GLY A 52 10.27 19.74 47.82
N GLU A 53 11.40 19.33 48.38
CA GLU A 53 11.92 17.98 48.66
C GLU A 53 11.22 16.72 48.07
N GLY A 54 12.05 15.84 47.49
CA GLY A 54 12.06 14.42 47.82
C GLY A 54 10.90 13.54 47.31
N GLY A 55 11.14 12.83 46.20
CA GLY A 55 10.29 11.70 45.82
C GLY A 55 10.47 11.25 44.38
N GLU A 56 11.62 10.68 44.04
CA GLU A 56 11.68 9.76 42.90
C GLU A 56 10.69 8.62 43.16
N THR A 57 9.55 8.68 42.48
CA THR A 57 8.58 7.60 42.53
C THR A 57 9.19 6.42 41.78
N PRO A 58 9.44 5.26 42.43
CA PRO A 58 9.99 4.12 41.72
C PRO A 58 8.90 3.61 40.78
N VAL A 59 9.17 3.64 39.47
CA VAL A 59 8.40 2.88 38.49
C VAL A 59 8.44 1.43 38.94
N ARG A 60 7.32 0.95 39.50
CA ARG A 60 7.17 -0.44 39.93
C ARG A 60 7.35 -1.35 38.72
N ARG A 61 8.54 -1.94 38.60
CA ARG A 61 8.77 -3.16 37.81
C ARG A 61 8.01 -4.31 38.50
N GLY A 62 6.73 -4.42 38.20
CA GLY A 62 5.97 -5.64 38.44
C GLY A 62 6.31 -6.65 37.36
N ALA A 63 7.26 -7.54 37.66
CA ALA A 63 7.41 -8.78 36.92
C ALA A 63 6.22 -9.69 37.25
N SER A 64 5.38 -9.97 36.26
CA SER A 64 4.46 -11.10 36.28
C SER A 64 4.72 -11.96 35.05
N ALA A 65 4.82 -13.26 35.28
CA ALA A 65 5.47 -14.25 34.44
C ALA A 65 4.69 -14.56 33.14
N ALA A 66 5.02 -13.85 32.06
CA ALA A 66 4.87 -14.31 30.68
C ALA A 66 6.19 -14.04 29.94
N ALA A 67 6.93 -15.11 29.64
CA ALA A 67 8.32 -15.04 29.23
C ALA A 67 8.51 -14.47 27.80
N ASN A 68 9.17 -13.31 27.73
CA ASN A 68 10.09 -12.82 26.69
C ASN A 68 9.62 -12.79 25.22
N ALA A 69 8.50 -12.15 24.91
CA ALA A 69 8.37 -11.53 23.58
C ALA A 69 9.24 -10.25 23.56
N THR A 70 10.28 -10.21 22.74
CA THR A 70 10.99 -8.96 22.48
C THR A 70 10.03 -7.97 21.81
N THR A 71 10.21 -6.66 21.98
CA THR A 71 9.40 -5.66 21.27
C THR A 71 9.38 -5.90 19.74
N ALA A 72 10.45 -6.49 19.20
CA ALA A 72 10.50 -6.93 17.80
C ALA A 72 9.52 -8.09 17.51
N ALA A 73 9.44 -9.11 18.37
CA ALA A 73 8.46 -10.20 18.21
C ALA A 73 7.02 -9.69 18.33
N GLU A 74 6.74 -8.76 19.24
CA GLU A 74 5.44 -8.09 19.36
C GLU A 74 5.09 -7.32 18.08
N SER A 75 6.04 -6.53 17.56
CA SER A 75 5.87 -5.77 16.33
C SER A 75 5.61 -6.68 15.14
N THR A 76 6.39 -7.76 14.97
CA THR A 76 6.19 -8.72 13.87
C THR A 76 4.83 -9.39 13.93
N ALA A 77 4.40 -9.84 15.11
CA ALA A 77 3.07 -10.44 15.28
C ALA A 77 1.95 -9.44 14.93
N TYR A 78 2.08 -8.20 15.41
CA TYR A 78 1.17 -7.12 15.10
C TYR A 78 1.12 -6.82 13.59
N LEU A 79 2.27 -6.73 12.92
CA LEU A 79 2.35 -6.50 11.49
C LEU A 79 1.63 -7.62 10.72
N LEU A 80 1.95 -8.89 10.99
CA LEU A 80 1.33 -10.03 10.29
C LEU A 80 -0.20 -10.03 10.40
N GLU A 81 -0.73 -9.80 11.61
CA GLU A 81 -2.17 -9.74 11.84
C GLU A 81 -2.84 -8.61 11.04
N ASN A 82 -2.25 -7.41 11.09
CA ASN A 82 -2.81 -6.24 10.41
C ASN A 82 -2.68 -6.37 8.88
N LEU A 83 -1.56 -6.89 8.38
CA LEU A 83 -1.33 -7.12 6.96
C LEU A 83 -2.35 -8.11 6.38
N ALA A 84 -2.61 -9.21 7.08
CA ALA A 84 -3.63 -10.18 6.68
C ALA A 84 -5.01 -9.51 6.51
N ARG A 85 -5.40 -8.66 7.46
CA ARG A 85 -6.67 -7.91 7.39
C ARG A 85 -6.69 -6.89 6.25
N ILE A 86 -5.62 -6.10 6.09
CA ILE A 86 -5.52 -5.08 5.03
C ILE A 86 -5.59 -5.71 3.64
N LEU A 87 -4.92 -6.85 3.45
CA LEU A 87 -4.83 -7.55 2.17
C LEU A 87 -6.05 -8.43 1.87
N ALA A 88 -6.85 -8.80 2.87
CA ALA A 88 -8.10 -9.55 2.67
C ALA A 88 -9.21 -8.76 1.93
N VAL A 89 -9.06 -7.44 1.78
CA VAL A 89 -10.02 -6.62 1.02
C VAL A 89 -9.98 -7.01 -0.46
N GLU A 90 -11.17 -7.24 -1.03
CA GLU A 90 -11.36 -7.62 -2.43
C GLU A 90 -10.88 -6.53 -3.40
N ARG A 91 -10.01 -6.91 -4.35
CA ARG A 91 -9.37 -6.00 -5.33
C ARG A 91 -9.18 -6.64 -6.71
N SER A 92 -9.86 -7.75 -7.01
CA SER A 92 -9.61 -8.51 -8.24
C SER A 92 -9.80 -7.69 -9.50
N LYS A 93 -10.73 -6.72 -9.49
CA LYS A 93 -10.95 -5.81 -10.62
C LYS A 93 -9.74 -4.91 -10.86
N GLU A 94 -9.30 -4.16 -9.85
CA GLU A 94 -8.15 -3.26 -9.99
C GLU A 94 -6.84 -4.02 -10.24
N ILE A 95 -6.70 -5.22 -9.67
CA ILE A 95 -5.57 -6.10 -9.97
C ILE A 95 -5.60 -6.52 -11.44
N GLY A 96 -6.75 -6.99 -11.96
CA GLY A 96 -6.88 -7.38 -13.36
C GLY A 96 -6.57 -6.23 -14.33
N GLU A 97 -7.14 -5.05 -14.09
CA GLU A 97 -6.86 -3.84 -14.88
C GLU A 97 -5.38 -3.44 -14.81
N SER A 98 -4.76 -3.58 -13.63
CA SER A 98 -3.32 -3.31 -13.46
C SER A 98 -2.48 -4.30 -14.27
N VAL A 99 -2.76 -5.60 -14.20
CA VAL A 99 -2.04 -6.64 -14.97
C VAL A 99 -2.17 -6.40 -16.47
N ASP A 100 -3.36 -6.04 -16.96
CA ASP A 100 -3.58 -5.72 -18.37
C ASP A 100 -2.73 -4.53 -18.81
N ILE A 101 -2.67 -3.45 -18.01
CA ILE A 101 -1.81 -2.29 -18.30
C ILE A 101 -0.33 -2.68 -18.26
N LEU A 102 0.11 -3.40 -17.22
CA LEU A 102 1.51 -3.78 -17.02
C LEU A 102 2.03 -4.67 -18.15
N THR A 103 1.21 -5.58 -18.65
CA THR A 103 1.59 -6.54 -19.71
C THR A 103 1.44 -6.03 -21.13
N SER A 104 0.66 -4.95 -21.33
CA SER A 104 0.49 -4.31 -22.65
C SER A 104 1.34 -3.06 -22.87
N ALA A 105 1.92 -2.51 -21.81
CA ALA A 105 2.78 -1.33 -21.87
C ALA A 105 4.07 -1.61 -22.66
N LYS A 106 4.54 -0.61 -23.43
CA LYS A 106 5.83 -0.69 -24.12
C LYS A 106 6.99 -0.68 -23.13
N LYS A 107 6.94 0.23 -22.16
CA LYS A 107 7.84 0.31 -21.01
C LYS A 107 7.05 0.55 -19.74
N LEU A 108 7.57 0.04 -18.64
CA LEU A 108 7.07 0.30 -17.31
C LEU A 108 8.03 1.26 -16.59
N PHE A 109 7.46 2.27 -15.96
CA PHE A 109 8.18 3.13 -15.05
C PHE A 109 7.59 2.98 -13.66
N VAL A 110 8.45 2.96 -12.64
CA VAL A 110 8.01 2.94 -11.25
C VAL A 110 8.50 4.18 -10.52
N TYR A 111 7.73 4.65 -9.55
CA TYR A 111 8.12 5.79 -8.72
C TYR A 111 7.60 5.66 -7.29
N GLY A 112 8.38 6.18 -6.35
CA GLY A 112 8.01 6.31 -4.94
C GLY A 112 9.09 7.08 -4.20
N VAL A 113 8.77 7.57 -3.00
CA VAL A 113 9.71 8.33 -2.15
C VAL A 113 9.92 7.58 -0.84
N GLY A 114 11.17 7.57 -0.33
CA GLY A 114 11.50 6.89 0.92
C GLY A 114 11.30 5.37 0.83
N ARG A 115 10.75 4.76 1.89
CA ARG A 115 10.47 3.32 1.95
C ARG A 115 9.46 2.86 0.88
N SER A 116 8.48 3.70 0.53
CA SER A 116 7.62 3.48 -0.65
C SER A 116 8.42 3.37 -1.96
N GLY A 117 9.51 4.13 -2.10
CA GLY A 117 10.43 4.02 -3.24
C GLY A 117 11.21 2.71 -3.25
N LEU A 118 11.57 2.16 -2.08
CA LEU A 118 12.20 0.84 -1.98
C LEU A 118 11.25 -0.28 -2.39
N ALA A 119 9.99 -0.22 -1.96
CA ALA A 119 8.96 -1.16 -2.40
C ALA A 119 8.77 -1.12 -3.93
N ALA A 120 8.71 0.08 -4.51
CA ALA A 120 8.63 0.25 -5.96
C ALA A 120 9.86 -0.31 -6.70
N ARG A 121 11.06 -0.15 -6.15
CA ARG A 121 12.31 -0.73 -6.73
C ARG A 121 12.32 -2.26 -6.67
N ALA A 122 11.91 -2.84 -5.54
CA ALA A 122 11.80 -4.28 -5.41
C ALA A 122 10.85 -4.87 -6.47
N PHE A 123 9.71 -4.20 -6.70
CA PHE A 123 8.79 -4.56 -7.76
C PHE A 123 9.41 -4.40 -9.16
N ALA A 124 10.11 -3.29 -9.43
CA ALA A 124 10.78 -3.09 -10.72
C ALA A 124 11.78 -4.20 -11.04
N MET A 125 12.55 -4.67 -10.04
CA MET A 125 13.46 -5.81 -10.22
C MET A 125 12.72 -7.06 -10.66
N ARG A 126 11.53 -7.34 -10.11
CA ARG A 126 10.70 -8.47 -10.55
C ARG A 126 10.20 -8.29 -11.97
N MET A 127 9.79 -7.09 -12.35
CA MET A 127 9.34 -6.78 -13.72
C MET A 127 10.46 -6.99 -14.75
N VAL A 128 11.69 -6.55 -14.45
CA VAL A 128 12.87 -6.83 -15.29
C VAL A 128 13.11 -8.33 -15.42
N GLN A 129 13.02 -9.07 -14.32
CA GLN A 129 13.15 -10.54 -14.33
C GLN A 129 12.03 -11.21 -15.14
N LEU A 130 10.86 -10.60 -15.28
CA LEU A 130 9.77 -11.07 -16.17
C LEU A 130 9.94 -10.64 -17.63
N GLY A 131 10.97 -9.85 -17.94
CA GLY A 131 11.24 -9.38 -19.31
C GLY A 131 10.53 -8.10 -19.70
N ILE A 132 9.96 -7.40 -18.72
CA ILE A 132 9.36 -6.10 -18.93
C ILE A 132 10.48 -5.06 -18.83
N ASP A 133 10.57 -4.19 -19.83
CA ASP A 133 11.45 -3.02 -19.81
C ASP A 133 10.98 -2.06 -18.71
N CYS A 134 11.62 -2.15 -17.54
CA CYS A 134 11.18 -1.48 -16.32
C CYS A 134 12.26 -0.55 -15.75
N TYR A 135 11.88 0.69 -15.41
CA TYR A 135 12.80 1.72 -14.92
C TYR A 135 12.26 2.43 -13.68
N PHE A 136 13.15 2.80 -12.75
CA PHE A 136 12.79 3.67 -11.64
C PHE A 136 12.97 5.15 -12.02
N ILE A 137 11.91 5.96 -11.90
CA ILE A 137 11.98 7.38 -12.23
C ILE A 137 12.92 8.11 -11.26
N GLY A 138 13.95 8.76 -11.82
CA GLY A 138 15.01 9.44 -11.07
C GLY A 138 16.36 8.73 -11.11
N GLU A 139 16.45 7.52 -11.64
CA GLU A 139 17.72 6.84 -11.90
C GLU A 139 18.42 7.33 -13.17
N THR A 140 19.75 7.22 -13.20
CA THR A 140 20.61 7.73 -14.29
C THR A 140 20.26 7.16 -15.66
N ILE A 141 19.83 5.90 -15.72
CA ILE A 141 19.56 5.19 -16.98
C ILE A 141 18.11 5.32 -17.45
N THR A 142 17.27 6.10 -16.74
CA THR A 142 15.84 6.15 -17.02
C THR A 142 15.55 6.95 -18.29
N PRO A 143 14.97 6.32 -19.34
CA PRO A 143 14.62 7.01 -20.57
C PRO A 143 13.37 7.88 -20.39
N VAL A 144 13.03 8.63 -21.44
CA VAL A 144 11.82 9.47 -21.46
C VAL A 144 10.55 8.59 -21.47
N VAL A 145 9.59 8.91 -20.60
CA VAL A 145 8.24 8.34 -20.59
C VAL A 145 7.45 8.84 -21.81
N SER A 146 6.83 7.94 -22.56
CA SER A 146 6.17 8.20 -23.83
C SER A 146 4.76 7.60 -23.91
N ASP A 147 4.05 7.89 -25.00
CA ASP A 147 2.73 7.30 -25.28
C ASP A 147 2.78 5.76 -25.43
N GLY A 148 1.84 5.10 -24.76
CA GLY A 148 1.78 3.64 -24.66
C GLY A 148 2.67 3.03 -23.57
N ASP A 149 3.37 3.85 -22.78
CA ASP A 149 4.06 3.38 -21.57
C ASP A 149 3.09 3.35 -20.36
N ALA A 150 3.53 2.71 -19.28
CA ALA A 150 2.84 2.70 -17.99
C ALA A 150 3.73 3.23 -16.88
N VAL A 151 3.11 3.88 -15.88
CA VAL A 151 3.78 4.39 -14.69
C VAL A 151 3.07 3.88 -13.43
N LEU A 152 3.77 3.10 -12.60
CA LEU A 152 3.30 2.65 -11.29
C LEU A 152 3.88 3.53 -10.18
N ILE A 153 3.02 4.12 -9.37
CA ILE A 153 3.41 5.09 -8.35
C ILE A 153 2.98 4.60 -6.97
N VAL A 154 3.91 4.53 -6.03
CA VAL A 154 3.64 4.18 -4.63
C VAL A 154 3.71 5.44 -3.76
N SER A 155 2.60 5.78 -3.11
CA SER A 155 2.52 6.88 -2.15
C SER A 155 1.37 6.65 -1.17
N ASN A 156 1.69 6.47 0.11
CA ASN A 156 0.71 6.20 1.16
C ASN A 156 -0.43 7.24 1.16
N THR A 157 -0.11 8.51 1.42
CA THR A 157 -1.12 9.57 1.54
C THR A 157 -1.67 10.04 0.18
N GLY A 158 -1.05 9.65 -0.93
CA GLY A 158 -1.37 10.15 -2.27
C GLY A 158 -1.24 11.68 -2.40
N SER A 159 -0.57 12.32 -1.44
CA SER A 159 -0.40 13.77 -1.32
C SER A 159 1.05 14.20 -1.55
N THR A 160 1.96 13.25 -1.78
CA THR A 160 3.38 13.53 -2.10
C THR A 160 3.46 14.31 -3.41
N MET A 161 3.90 15.58 -3.34
CA MET A 161 3.89 16.49 -4.48
C MET A 161 4.67 15.97 -5.70
N SER A 162 5.84 15.37 -5.48
CA SER A 162 6.64 14.80 -6.56
C SER A 162 5.93 13.62 -7.25
N ALA A 163 5.24 12.75 -6.48
CA ALA A 163 4.45 11.65 -7.02
C ALA A 163 3.27 12.14 -7.88
N ILE A 164 2.59 13.19 -7.40
CA ILE A 164 1.50 13.84 -8.14
C ILE A 164 2.02 14.48 -9.43
N GLN A 165 3.19 15.12 -9.39
CA GLN A 165 3.81 15.70 -10.58
C GLN A 165 4.16 14.62 -11.61
N VAL A 166 4.76 13.51 -11.18
CA VAL A 166 5.04 12.35 -12.05
C VAL A 166 3.76 11.83 -12.71
N ALA A 167 2.68 11.62 -11.93
CA ALA A 167 1.40 11.16 -12.47
C ALA A 167 0.82 12.12 -13.52
N ASN A 168 0.87 13.42 -13.25
CA ASN A 168 0.36 14.43 -14.19
C ASN A 168 1.18 14.51 -15.47
N ILE A 169 2.51 14.39 -15.39
CA ILE A 169 3.39 14.36 -16.57
C ILE A 169 3.09 13.11 -17.40
N ALA A 170 3.03 11.93 -16.75
CA ALA A 170 2.72 10.66 -17.42
C ALA A 170 1.38 10.72 -18.18
N ARG A 171 0.34 11.25 -17.55
CA ARG A 171 -0.96 11.43 -18.21
C ARG A 171 -0.92 12.38 -19.40
N ARG A 172 -0.17 13.49 -19.30
CA ARG A 172 -0.05 14.46 -20.39
C ARG A 172 0.64 13.87 -21.62
N VAL A 173 1.55 12.93 -21.44
CA VAL A 173 2.25 12.26 -22.55
C VAL A 173 1.53 11.02 -23.08
N GLY A 174 0.37 10.65 -22.50
CA GLY A 174 -0.43 9.50 -22.94
C GLY A 174 -0.14 8.19 -22.21
N ALA A 175 0.80 8.18 -21.26
CA ALA A 175 1.10 7.00 -20.46
C ALA A 175 -0.03 6.68 -19.47
N LYS A 176 -0.23 5.39 -19.19
CA LYS A 176 -1.19 4.92 -18.18
C LYS A 176 -0.59 5.01 -16.79
N VAL A 177 -1.36 5.49 -15.81
CA VAL A 177 -0.90 5.63 -14.42
C VAL A 177 -1.64 4.64 -13.53
N ILE A 178 -0.88 3.82 -12.81
CA ILE A 178 -1.35 2.96 -11.73
C ILE A 178 -0.82 3.55 -10.43
N SER A 179 -1.65 3.74 -9.41
CA SER A 179 -1.18 4.15 -8.09
C SER A 179 -1.50 3.13 -7.01
N VAL A 180 -0.51 2.82 -6.18
CA VAL A 180 -0.70 2.18 -4.88
C VAL A 180 -0.75 3.28 -3.83
N THR A 181 -1.89 3.42 -3.15
CA THR A 181 -2.12 4.50 -2.17
C THR A 181 -3.14 4.08 -1.12
N GLY A 182 -3.11 4.71 0.06
CA GLY A 182 -4.09 4.51 1.12
C GLY A 182 -5.34 5.38 1.01
N GLN A 183 -5.35 6.33 0.08
CA GLN A 183 -6.45 7.29 -0.09
C GLN A 183 -6.89 7.39 -1.56
N ARG A 184 -8.04 6.80 -1.90
CA ARG A 184 -8.57 6.79 -3.27
C ARG A 184 -8.92 8.19 -3.80
N THR A 185 -9.41 9.07 -2.94
CA THR A 185 -9.79 10.46 -3.25
C THR A 185 -8.63 11.45 -3.14
N SER A 186 -7.39 10.95 -3.02
CA SER A 186 -6.20 11.79 -3.00
C SER A 186 -5.93 12.43 -4.36
N LYS A 187 -5.07 13.46 -4.37
CA LYS A 187 -4.61 14.10 -5.62
C LYS A 187 -3.96 13.09 -6.56
N LEU A 188 -3.18 12.15 -6.03
CA LEU A 188 -2.61 11.06 -6.82
C LEU A 188 -3.70 10.12 -7.34
N GLY A 189 -4.65 9.70 -6.49
CA GLY A 189 -5.75 8.82 -6.89
C GLY A 189 -6.58 9.38 -8.06
N HIS A 190 -6.88 10.69 -8.04
CA HIS A 190 -7.54 11.37 -9.15
C HIS A 190 -6.69 11.48 -10.43
N ALA A 191 -5.37 11.42 -10.30
CA ALA A 191 -4.43 11.44 -11.42
C ALA A 191 -4.08 10.03 -11.94
N SER A 192 -4.74 8.97 -11.43
CA SER A 192 -4.48 7.60 -11.83
C SER A 192 -5.58 7.03 -12.72
N ASN A 193 -5.20 6.11 -13.62
CA ASN A 193 -6.14 5.26 -14.36
C ASN A 193 -6.68 4.14 -13.47
N VAL A 194 -5.79 3.53 -12.66
CA VAL A 194 -6.13 2.45 -11.72
C VAL A 194 -5.57 2.79 -10.34
N VAL A 195 -6.37 2.57 -9.30
CA VAL A 195 -5.98 2.81 -7.91
C VAL A 195 -6.01 1.49 -7.13
N LEU A 196 -4.83 0.98 -6.80
CA LEU A 196 -4.64 -0.13 -5.88
C LEU A 196 -4.69 0.42 -4.44
N LEU A 197 -5.87 0.34 -3.83
CA LEU A 197 -6.13 0.94 -2.53
C LEU A 197 -5.63 0.05 -1.38
N ILE A 198 -4.68 0.54 -0.59
CA ILE A 198 -4.20 -0.10 0.65
C ILE A 198 -4.55 0.81 1.83
N HIS A 199 -5.75 0.62 2.38
CA HIS A 199 -6.18 1.38 3.54
C HIS A 199 -5.62 0.76 4.83
N ALA A 200 -4.57 1.37 5.38
CA ALA A 200 -4.12 1.11 6.73
C ALA A 200 -4.74 2.18 7.64
N ASP A 201 -5.57 1.77 8.58
CA ASP A 201 -6.21 2.69 9.52
C ASP A 201 -5.17 3.25 10.51
N GLU A 202 -4.78 4.51 10.32
CA GLU A 202 -3.79 5.19 11.14
C GLU A 202 -4.31 5.46 12.56
N ALA A 203 -5.63 5.54 12.77
CA ALA A 203 -6.20 5.80 14.09
C ALA A 203 -6.08 4.58 15.02
N THR A 204 -6.08 3.38 14.45
CA THR A 204 -5.86 2.11 15.18
C THR A 204 -4.43 1.59 15.07
N ALA A 205 -3.59 2.26 14.28
CA ALA A 205 -2.18 1.90 14.13
C ALA A 205 -1.40 2.16 15.42
N GLN A 206 -0.74 1.14 15.95
CA GLN A 206 0.15 1.29 17.10
C GLN A 206 1.50 1.80 16.61
N ALA A 207 1.73 3.12 16.70
CA ALA A 207 2.98 3.75 16.25
C ALA A 207 4.25 3.13 16.89
N ARG A 208 4.15 2.61 18.13
CA ARG A 208 5.24 1.86 18.79
C ARG A 208 5.64 0.59 18.02
N LEU A 209 4.67 -0.08 17.40
CA LEU A 209 4.84 -1.37 16.73
C LEU A 209 4.97 -1.24 15.20
N ALA A 210 4.37 -0.22 14.60
CA ALA A 210 4.40 0.02 13.16
C ALA A 210 4.45 1.54 12.87
N PRO A 211 5.61 2.19 13.07
CA PRO A 211 5.74 3.64 12.92
C PRO A 211 5.65 4.07 11.44
N LEU A 212 5.27 5.33 11.22
CA LEU A 212 5.48 6.06 9.96
C LEU A 212 5.00 5.33 8.69
N GLY A 213 3.81 4.71 8.74
CA GLY A 213 3.22 4.07 7.56
C GLY A 213 3.78 2.68 7.24
N THR A 214 4.51 2.04 8.16
CA THR A 214 5.07 0.69 7.99
C THR A 214 4.05 -0.32 7.44
N LEU A 215 2.82 -0.32 7.98
CA LEU A 215 1.74 -1.22 7.51
C LEU A 215 1.40 -1.03 6.03
N PHE A 216 1.34 0.22 5.55
CA PHE A 216 1.07 0.49 4.14
C PHE A 216 2.20 -0.04 3.25
N GLU A 217 3.44 0.17 3.66
CA GLU A 217 4.61 -0.17 2.85
C GLU A 217 4.84 -1.68 2.79
N ASP A 218 4.71 -2.37 3.91
CA ASP A 218 4.82 -3.83 3.98
C ASP A 218 3.65 -4.48 3.20
N ALA A 219 2.43 -3.95 3.32
CA ALA A 219 1.28 -4.40 2.52
C ALA A 219 1.50 -4.14 1.02
N THR A 220 2.14 -3.02 0.67
CA THR A 220 2.47 -2.70 -0.72
C THR A 220 3.41 -3.75 -1.31
N VAL A 221 4.48 -4.13 -0.59
CA VAL A 221 5.40 -5.16 -1.05
C VAL A 221 4.66 -6.48 -1.33
N LEU A 222 3.85 -6.93 -0.37
CA LEU A 222 3.09 -8.17 -0.51
C LEU A 222 2.06 -8.12 -1.66
N LEU A 223 1.36 -7.00 -1.82
CA LEU A 223 0.40 -6.82 -2.91
C LEU A 223 1.11 -6.84 -4.27
N LEU A 224 2.25 -6.15 -4.38
CA LEU A 224 3.03 -6.09 -5.61
C LEU A 224 3.67 -7.44 -5.97
N ASP A 225 4.11 -8.23 -4.99
CA ASP A 225 4.55 -9.61 -5.23
C ASP A 225 3.37 -10.53 -5.63
N GLY A 226 2.16 -10.27 -5.13
CA GLY A 226 0.94 -10.93 -5.62
C GLY A 226 0.65 -10.60 -7.09
N LEU A 227 0.85 -9.35 -7.50
CA LEU A 227 0.76 -8.92 -8.91
C LEU A 227 1.81 -9.62 -9.78
N VAL A 228 3.04 -9.81 -9.29
CA VAL A 228 4.09 -10.56 -10.00
C VAL A 228 3.60 -11.96 -10.39
N ALA A 229 2.95 -12.68 -9.48
CA ALA A 229 2.42 -14.01 -9.78
C ALA A 229 1.38 -14.01 -10.92
N GLN A 230 0.47 -13.03 -10.95
CA GLN A 230 -0.50 -12.91 -12.05
C GLN A 230 0.14 -12.47 -13.36
N VAL A 231 1.16 -11.60 -13.32
CA VAL A 231 1.93 -11.19 -14.50
C VAL A 231 2.72 -12.39 -15.06
N MET A 232 3.30 -13.22 -14.19
CA MET A 232 3.95 -14.47 -14.58
C MET A 232 3.00 -15.37 -15.37
N GLU A 233 1.81 -15.61 -14.82
CA GLU A 233 0.79 -16.43 -15.49
C GLU A 233 0.36 -15.83 -16.83
N ARG A 234 0.11 -14.52 -16.88
CA ARG A 234 -0.33 -13.83 -18.10
C ARG A 234 0.71 -13.86 -19.22
N LEU A 235 1.99 -13.76 -18.87
CA LEU A 235 3.11 -13.77 -19.82
C LEU A 235 3.64 -15.19 -20.11
N GLY A 236 3.08 -16.22 -19.45
CA GLY A 236 3.57 -17.60 -19.54
C GLY A 236 5.02 -17.77 -19.07
N GLN A 237 5.46 -16.95 -18.11
CA GLN A 237 6.83 -16.96 -17.58
C GLN A 237 6.96 -17.93 -16.42
N THR A 238 8.10 -18.59 -16.33
CA THR A 238 8.47 -19.51 -15.24
C THR A 238 9.55 -18.90 -14.35
N GLU A 239 9.77 -19.50 -13.18
CA GLU A 239 10.90 -19.13 -12.31
C GLU A 239 12.26 -19.29 -13.03
N ALA A 240 12.37 -20.27 -13.93
CA ALA A 240 13.60 -20.48 -14.71
C ALA A 240 13.87 -19.30 -15.66
N ASP A 241 12.83 -18.77 -16.32
CA ASP A 241 12.94 -17.59 -17.18
C ASP A 241 13.37 -16.35 -16.37
N MET A 242 12.79 -16.19 -15.19
CA MET A 242 13.17 -15.12 -14.26
C MET A 242 14.62 -15.23 -13.80
N ARG A 243 15.07 -16.44 -13.47
CA ARG A 243 16.46 -16.72 -13.08
C ARG A 243 17.42 -16.39 -14.22
N GLY A 244 17.04 -16.62 -15.48
CA GLY A 244 17.84 -16.27 -16.66
C GLY A 244 18.10 -14.77 -16.82
N ARG A 245 17.24 -13.90 -16.27
CA ARG A 245 17.38 -12.43 -16.25
C ARG A 245 17.78 -11.87 -14.88
N HIS A 246 18.02 -12.74 -13.89
CA HIS A 246 18.48 -12.32 -12.58
C HIS A 246 19.95 -11.88 -12.65
N ALA A 247 20.26 -10.67 -12.20
CA ALA A 247 21.62 -10.17 -12.20
C ALA A 247 22.52 -11.06 -11.33
N ILE A 248 23.69 -11.44 -11.85
CA ILE A 248 24.69 -12.26 -11.15
C ILE A 248 25.90 -11.46 -10.66
N MET A 249 26.03 -10.21 -11.13
CA MET A 249 27.06 -9.26 -10.70
C MET A 249 26.36 -8.13 -9.93
N VAL A 250 26.11 -8.35 -8.65
CA VAL A 250 25.46 -7.40 -7.73
C VAL A 250 26.26 -7.25 -6.45
#